data_AF-A0A928R2H8-F1
#
_entry.id   AF-A0A928R2H8-F1
#
_cell.length_a   1.000
_cell.length_b   1.000
_cell.length_c   1.000
_cell.angle_alpha   90.00
_cell.angle_beta   90.00
_cell.angle_gamma   90.00
#
_symmetry.space_group_name_H-M   'P 1'
#
loop_
_entity.id
_entity.type
_entity.pdbx_description
1 polymer ?
#
loop_
_entity_poly.entity_id
_entity_poly.type
_entity_poly.pdbx_seq_one_letter_code
_entity_poly.pdbx_strand_id
1 'polypeptide(L)'
;MEDENRLQLENLICNIVFLRKHFGISRKRMAKLLGIGVTTLQKLEQGILPPRLGVDIFFHIQRNFGIAPVTILTRRLEEEEK
;
A
#
# COMPACT_ATOMS: atom_id res chain seq x y z
N MET A 1 -18.20 2.03 12.45
CA MET A 1 -17.90 2.75 11.18
C MET A 1 -16.49 3.35 11.22
N GLU A 2 -16.07 3.99 12.31
CA GLU A 2 -14.67 4.48 12.47
C GLU A 2 -13.63 3.35 12.53
N ASP A 3 -13.93 2.25 13.20
CA ASP A 3 -12.99 1.11 13.32
C ASP A 3 -12.74 0.39 11.98
N GLU A 4 -13.74 0.31 11.12
CA GLU A 4 -13.62 -0.33 9.80
C GLU A 4 -12.69 0.47 8.88
N ASN A 5 -12.85 1.79 8.87
CA ASN A 5 -11.97 2.68 8.11
C ASN A 5 -10.52 2.60 8.61
N ARG A 6 -10.31 2.52 9.94
CA ARG A 6 -8.96 2.36 10.51
C ARG A 6 -8.33 1.04 10.07
N LEU A 7 -9.09 -0.07 10.13
CA LEU A 7 -8.62 -1.38 9.68
C LEU A 7 -8.26 -1.38 8.17
N GLN A 8 -9.08 -0.75 7.33
CA GLN A 8 -8.80 -0.63 5.90
C GLN A 8 -7.51 0.15 5.61
N LEU A 9 -7.23 1.21 6.38
CA LEU A 9 -5.98 1.98 6.27
C LEU A 9 -4.77 1.17 6.72
N GLU A 10 -4.90 0.41 7.81
CA GLU A 10 -3.85 -0.50 8.27
C GLU A 10 -3.54 -1.57 7.21
N ASN A 11 -4.58 -2.18 6.63
CA ASN A 11 -4.44 -3.15 5.54
C ASN A 11 -3.72 -2.53 4.33
N LEU A 12 -4.12 -1.33 3.91
CA LEU A 12 -3.44 -0.60 2.82
C LEU A 12 -1.94 -0.43 3.10
N ILE A 13 -1.59 0.02 4.30
CA ILE A 13 -0.19 0.24 4.69
C ILE A 13 0.59 -1.08 4.68
N CYS A 14 0.09 -2.10 5.39
CA CYS A 14 0.72 -3.41 5.45
C CYS A 14 0.94 -4.00 4.05
N ASN A 15 -0.07 -3.91 3.17
CA ASN A 15 -0.01 -4.44 1.82
C ASN A 15 1.01 -3.69 0.94
N ILE A 16 1.11 -2.37 1.05
CA ILE A 16 2.15 -1.60 0.33
C ILE A 16 3.55 -2.05 0.78
N VAL A 17 3.76 -2.24 2.08
CA VAL A 17 5.05 -2.68 2.64
C VAL A 17 5.37 -4.10 2.19
N PHE A 18 4.38 -5.00 2.25
CA PHE A 18 4.49 -6.38 1.78
C PHE A 18 4.88 -6.42 0.30
N LEU A 19 4.13 -5.75 -0.57
CA LEU A 19 4.40 -5.72 -2.01
C LEU A 19 5.83 -5.25 -2.32
N ARG A 20 6.30 -4.19 -1.65
CA ARG A 20 7.68 -3.73 -1.87
C ARG A 20 8.72 -4.80 -1.52
N LYS A 21 8.54 -5.46 -0.37
CA LYS A 21 9.47 -6.47 0.14
C LYS A 21 9.42 -7.75 -0.68
N HIS A 22 8.22 -8.24 -0.97
CA HIS A 22 7.96 -9.46 -1.75
C HIS A 22 8.57 -9.35 -3.16
N PHE A 23 8.35 -8.23 -3.86
CA PHE A 23 8.96 -8.00 -5.18
C PHE A 23 10.44 -7.56 -5.15
N GLY A 24 11.03 -7.38 -3.96
CA GLY A 24 12.44 -7.02 -3.80
C GLY A 24 12.84 -5.66 -4.38
N ILE A 25 11.89 -4.72 -4.53
CA ILE A 25 12.15 -3.44 -5.19
C ILE A 25 12.56 -2.33 -4.21
N SER A 26 13.40 -1.42 -4.71
CA SER A 26 13.85 -0.25 -3.92
C SER A 26 12.70 0.70 -3.61
N ARG A 27 12.83 1.48 -2.52
CA ARG A 27 11.86 2.53 -2.16
C ARG A 27 11.63 3.53 -3.30
N LYS A 28 12.70 3.94 -3.97
CA LYS A 28 12.62 4.87 -5.11
C LYS A 28 11.80 4.29 -6.25
N ARG A 29 11.99 3.01 -6.57
CA ARG A 29 11.22 2.32 -7.61
C ARG A 29 9.77 2.17 -7.21
N MET A 30 9.50 1.72 -5.98
CA MET A 30 8.15 1.56 -5.46
C MET A 30 7.37 2.87 -5.44
N ALA A 31 7.99 3.95 -4.96
CA ALA A 31 7.38 5.28 -4.93
C ALA A 31 7.01 5.75 -6.35
N LYS A 32 7.88 5.52 -7.34
CA LYS A 32 7.60 5.81 -8.75
C LYS A 32 6.44 4.98 -9.30
N LEU A 33 6.36 3.69 -8.97
CA LEU A 33 5.26 2.81 -9.41
C LEU A 33 3.92 3.27 -8.84
N LEU A 34 3.92 3.71 -7.58
CA LEU A 34 2.74 4.16 -6.84
C LEU A 34 2.35 5.62 -7.08
N GLY A 35 3.13 6.39 -7.85
CA GLY A 35 2.84 7.81 -8.09
C GLY A 35 3.05 8.71 -6.87
N ILE A 36 3.82 8.26 -5.86
CA ILE A 36 4.03 9.00 -4.60
C ILE A 36 5.50 9.43 -4.42
N GLY A 37 5.74 10.35 -3.49
CA GLY A 37 7.08 10.71 -3.05
C GLY A 37 7.76 9.58 -2.26
N VAL A 38 9.09 9.49 -2.37
CA VAL A 38 9.88 8.51 -1.58
C VAL A 38 9.72 8.73 -0.07
N THR A 39 9.59 9.99 0.36
CA THR A 39 9.32 10.35 1.76
C THR A 39 7.93 9.89 2.19
N THR A 40 6.92 9.96 1.31
CA THR A 40 5.59 9.41 1.55
C THR A 40 5.65 7.90 1.75
N LEU A 41 6.37 7.19 0.88
CA LEU A 41 6.57 5.74 1.03
C LEU A 41 7.29 5.39 2.33
N GLN A 42 8.30 6.18 2.73
CA GLN A 42 9.01 5.96 3.98
C GLN A 42 8.08 6.12 5.21
N LYS A 43 7.17 7.10 5.20
CA LYS A 43 6.16 7.27 6.25
C LYS A 43 5.21 6.07 6.31
N LEU A 44 4.73 5.61 5.16
CA LEU A 44 3.89 4.40 5.09
C LEU A 44 4.63 3.18 5.66
N GLU A 45 5.90 2.98 5.34
CA GLU A 45 6.71 1.89 5.91
C GLU A 45 6.91 1.99 7.44
N GLN A 46 6.74 3.17 8.01
CA GLN A 46 6.78 3.41 9.45
C GLN A 46 5.40 3.31 10.12
N GLY A 47 4.35 2.95 9.37
CA GLY A 47 2.97 2.92 9.87
C GLY A 47 2.29 4.29 9.91
N ILE A 48 2.90 5.33 9.36
CA ILE A 48 2.39 6.70 9.40
C ILE A 48 1.62 6.99 8.11
N LEU A 49 0.30 7.17 8.24
CA LEU A 49 -0.53 7.62 7.13
C LEU A 49 -0.28 9.12 6.85
N PRO A 50 0.12 9.49 5.62
CA PRO A 50 0.22 10.89 5.23
C PRO A 50 -1.16 11.56 5.26
N PRO A 51 -1.27 12.85 5.66
CA PRO A 51 -2.54 13.57 5.73
C PRO A 51 -3.22 13.74 4.36
N ARG A 52 -2.46 13.57 3.27
CA ARG A 52 -2.96 13.56 1.89
C ARG A 52 -2.30 12.39 1.17
N LEU A 53 -3.07 11.32 0.97
CA LEU A 53 -2.73 10.22 0.08
C LEU A 53 -3.76 10.24 -1.05
N GLY A 54 -3.29 10.32 -2.29
CA GLY A 54 -4.19 10.35 -3.44
C GLY A 54 -4.86 8.99 -3.65
N VAL A 55 -6.11 9.02 -4.12
CA VAL A 55 -6.87 7.81 -4.49
C VAL A 55 -6.30 7.11 -5.73
N ASP A 56 -5.45 7.80 -6.48
CA ASP A 56 -4.72 7.27 -7.63
C ASP A 56 -3.78 6.11 -7.28
N ILE A 57 -3.33 6.04 -6.03
CA ILE A 57 -2.53 4.93 -5.52
C ILE A 57 -3.19 3.56 -5.79
N PHE A 58 -4.52 3.47 -5.72
CA PHE A 58 -5.25 2.24 -5.97
C PHE A 58 -5.13 1.79 -7.43
N PHE A 59 -5.25 2.72 -8.38
CA PHE A 59 -5.07 2.42 -9.80
C PHE A 59 -3.61 2.05 -10.11
N HIS A 60 -2.65 2.69 -9.44
CA HIS A 60 -1.25 2.33 -9.55
C HIS A 60 -0.96 0.93 -9.02
N ILE A 61 -1.53 0.54 -7.86
CA ILE A 61 -1.36 -0.80 -7.32
C ILE A 61 -1.94 -1.83 -8.29
N GLN A 62 -3.17 -1.62 -8.76
CA GLN A 62 -3.82 -2.52 -9.70
C GLN A 62 -3.02 -2.67 -11.00
N ARG A 63 -2.53 -1.57 -11.57
CA ARG A 63 -1.78 -1.59 -12.83
C ARG A 63 -0.43 -2.31 -12.72
N ASN A 64 0.27 -2.14 -11.60
CA ASN A 64 1.63 -2.65 -11.46
C ASN A 64 1.70 -4.05 -10.81
N PHE A 65 0.69 -4.42 -10.00
CA PHE A 65 0.68 -5.68 -9.25
C PHE A 65 -0.52 -6.56 -9.57
N GLY A 66 -1.50 -6.09 -10.35
CA GLY A 66 -2.69 -6.87 -10.72
C GLY A 66 -3.71 -7.03 -9.59
N ILE A 67 -3.60 -6.24 -8.51
CA ILE A 67 -4.41 -6.41 -7.29
C ILE A 67 -5.53 -5.38 -7.27
N ALA A 68 -6.76 -5.84 -7.08
CA ALA A 68 -7.93 -4.98 -7.00
C ALA A 68 -7.90 -4.11 -5.72
N PRO A 69 -8.42 -2.86 -5.76
CA PRO A 69 -8.45 -1.98 -4.60
C PRO A 69 -9.18 -2.59 -3.39
N VAL A 70 -10.29 -3.30 -3.63
CA VAL A 70 -11.03 -3.99 -2.56
C VAL A 70 -10.14 -4.98 -1.81
N THR A 71 -9.34 -5.78 -2.53
CA THR A 71 -8.43 -6.76 -1.94
C THR A 71 -7.41 -6.11 -1.01
N ILE A 72 -6.86 -4.96 -1.41
CA ILE A 72 -5.87 -4.21 -0.62
C ILE A 72 -6.47 -3.67 0.69
N LEU A 73 -7.76 -3.35 0.70
CA LEU A 73 -8.43 -2.73 1.84
C LEU A 73 -9.05 -3.77 2.78
N THR A 74 -9.49 -4.92 2.28
CA THR A 74 -10.25 -5.89 3.08
C THR A 74 -9.40 -6.95 3.77
N ARG A 75 -8.18 -7.23 3.29
CA ARG A 75 -7.33 -8.31 3.83
C ARG A 75 -5.85 -8.04 3.67
N ARG A 76 -5.01 -8.83 4.35
CA ARG A 76 -3.55 -8.78 4.23
C ARG A 76 -3.06 -9.81 3.23
N LEU A 77 -2.25 -9.37 2.27
CA LEU A 77 -1.69 -10.23 1.23
C LEU A 77 -0.65 -11.21 1.76
N GLU A 78 0.00 -10.89 2.88
CA GLU A 78 0.99 -11.76 3.52
C GLU A 78 0.42 -13.09 4.03
N GLU A 79 -0.90 -13.14 4.23
CA GLU A 79 -1.61 -14.30 4.79
C GLU A 79 -2.03 -15.32 3.71
N GLU A 80 -1.98 -14.96 2.42
CA GLU A 80 -2.37 -15.83 1.30
C GLU A 80 -1.22 -16.68 0.74
N GLU A 81 0.03 -16.35 1.06
CA GLU A 81 1.22 -17.11 0.61
C GLU A 81 1.64 -18.22 1.59
N LYS A 82 0.81 -18.54 2.60
CA LYS A 82 0.99 -19.68 3.51
C LYS A 82 0.02 -20.81 3.18
#